data_AF-A0A841JG56-F1
#
_entry.id   AF-A0A841JG56-F1
#
_cell.length_a   1.000
_cell.length_b   1.000
_cell.length_c   1.000
_cell.angle_alpha   90.00
_cell.angle_beta   90.00
_cell.angle_gamma   90.00
#
_symmetry.space_group_name_H-M   'P 1'
#
loop_
_entity.id
_entity.type
_entity.pdbx_description
1 polymer ?
#
loop_
_entity_poly.entity_id
_entity_poly.type
_entity_poly.pdbx_seq_one_letter_code
_entity_poly.pdbx_strand_id
1 'polypeptide(L)'
;MAIKAGVHANLIGRYERDEAIPSVKVASKIADALSVSLDYLVGKADKQIDQSLLDKVLSIQQLPDEDREHIMYAIDGLIQHAKTRLAYKK
;
A
#
# COMPACT_ATOMS: atom_id res chain seq x y z
N MET A 1 -9.20 9.39 15.02
CA MET A 1 -9.47 9.36 13.56
C MET A 1 -9.84 10.74 13.02
N ALA A 2 -10.96 11.34 13.45
CA ALA A 2 -11.42 12.67 13.01
C ALA A 2 -10.39 13.81 13.15
N ILE A 3 -9.72 13.90 14.30
CA ILE A 3 -8.70 14.94 14.57
C ILE A 3 -7.45 14.76 13.69
N LYS A 4 -7.04 13.52 13.40
CA LYS A 4 -5.87 13.23 12.55
C LYS A 4 -6.17 13.44 11.06
N ALA A 5 -7.40 13.20 10.61
CA ALA A 5 -7.80 13.42 9.22
C ALA A 5 -8.22 14.88 8.92
N GLY A 6 -8.38 15.72 9.94
CA GLY A 6 -8.87 17.10 9.77
C GLY A 6 -10.32 17.15 9.24
N VAL A 7 -11.14 16.18 9.65
CA VAL A 7 -12.54 16.01 9.23
C VAL A 7 -13.43 16.07 10.47
N HIS A 8 -14.57 16.75 10.40
CA HIS A 8 -15.55 16.76 11.50
C HIS A 8 -16.03 15.34 11.81
N ALA A 9 -16.10 14.98 13.09
CA ALA A 9 -16.51 13.64 13.55
C ALA A 9 -17.87 13.21 12.99
N ASN A 10 -18.83 14.15 12.87
CA ASN A 10 -20.14 13.89 12.25
C ASN A 10 -20.03 13.43 10.80
N LEU A 11 -19.04 13.94 10.06
CA LEU A 11 -18.86 13.62 8.64
C LEU A 11 -18.24 12.22 8.47
N ILE A 12 -17.32 11.83 9.36
CA ILE A 12 -16.77 10.46 9.40
C ILE A 12 -17.89 9.44 9.61
N GLY A 13 -18.79 9.67 10.58
CA GLY A 13 -19.90 8.75 10.81
C GLY A 13 -20.85 8.65 9.62
N ARG A 14 -21.02 9.73 8.83
CA ARG A 14 -21.80 9.67 7.58
C ARG A 14 -21.10 8.85 6.50
N TYR A 15 -19.77 8.91 6.42
CA TYR A 15 -19.00 8.09 5.47
C TYR A 15 -19.05 6.60 5.83
N GLU A 16 -18.99 6.26 7.12
CA GLU A 16 -19.08 4.87 7.60
C GLU A 16 -20.47 4.25 7.39
N ARG A 17 -21.51 5.08 7.24
CA ARG A 17 -22.91 4.66 6.99
C ARG A 17 -23.36 4.84 5.53
N ASP A 18 -22.44 5.14 4.62
CA ASP A 18 -22.73 5.41 3.20
C ASP A 18 -23.73 6.57 2.95
N GLU A 19 -23.98 7.42 3.95
CA GLU A 19 -24.86 8.60 3.86
C GLU A 19 -24.18 9.79 3.16
N ALA A 20 -22.87 9.68 2.91
CA ALA A 20 -22.07 10.62 2.15
C ALA A 20 -20.86 9.88 1.56
N ILE A 21 -20.37 10.36 0.41
CA ILE A 21 -19.14 9.87 -0.20
C ILE A 21 -18.03 10.90 0.06
N PRO A 22 -16.88 10.50 0.64
CA PRO A 22 -15.76 11.41 0.82
C PRO A 22 -15.20 11.84 -0.54
N SER A 23 -14.80 13.11 -0.67
CA SER A 23 -14.00 13.52 -1.81
C SER A 23 -12.63 12.83 -1.79
N VAL A 24 -11.95 12.74 -2.93
CA VAL A 24 -10.61 12.11 -3.02
C VAL A 24 -9.64 12.70 -2.00
N LYS A 25 -9.67 14.03 -1.81
CA LYS A 25 -8.83 14.74 -0.83
C LYS A 25 -9.13 14.31 0.61
N VAL A 26 -10.39 14.08 0.95
CA VAL A 26 -10.80 13.63 2.29
C VAL A 26 -10.43 12.16 2.50
N ALA A 27 -10.70 11.31 1.51
CA ALA A 27 -10.34 9.90 1.55
C ALA A 27 -8.81 9.71 1.71
N SER A 28 -7.99 10.50 1.00
CA SER A 28 -6.53 10.51 1.18
C SER A 28 -6.12 10.79 2.61
N LYS A 29 -6.67 11.85 3.24
CA LYS A 29 -6.35 12.19 4.63
C LYS A 29 -6.77 11.12 5.63
N ILE A 30 -7.88 10.42 5.35
CA ILE A 30 -8.34 9.30 6.18
C ILE A 30 -7.36 8.14 6.03
N ALA A 31 -6.91 7.81 4.81
CA ALA A 31 -5.93 6.76 4.55
C ALA A 31 -4.61 7.05 5.28
N ASP A 32 -4.08 8.27 5.17
CA ASP A 32 -2.87 8.72 5.86
C ASP A 32 -3.01 8.61 7.39
N ALA A 33 -4.16 9.04 7.93
CA ALA A 33 -4.44 9.00 9.36
C ALA A 33 -4.55 7.57 9.93
N LEU A 34 -4.91 6.61 9.09
CA LEU A 34 -4.96 5.18 9.39
C LEU A 34 -3.67 4.44 9.02
N SER A 35 -2.71 5.14 8.39
CA SER A 35 -1.47 4.56 7.85
C SER A 35 -1.72 3.39 6.89
N VAL A 36 -2.81 3.46 6.12
CA VAL A 36 -3.15 2.50 5.06
C VAL A 36 -3.09 3.21 3.70
N SER A 37 -3.03 2.44 2.62
CA SER A 37 -3.11 2.99 1.28
C SER A 37 -4.56 3.34 0.90
N LEU A 38 -4.75 4.32 0.00
CA LEU A 38 -6.08 4.79 -0.39
C LEU A 38 -6.91 3.70 -1.08
N ASP A 39 -6.28 2.89 -1.92
CA ASP A 39 -6.87 1.72 -2.57
C ASP A 39 -7.30 0.66 -1.57
N TYR A 40 -6.53 0.43 -0.50
CA TYR A 40 -6.95 -0.44 0.61
C TYR A 40 -8.15 0.14 1.35
N LEU A 41 -8.14 1.46 1.64
CA LEU A 41 -9.25 2.15 2.31
C LEU A 41 -10.57 2.02 1.53
N VAL A 42 -10.52 2.08 0.18
CA VAL A 42 -11.72 1.97 -0.66
C VAL A 42 -12.03 0.53 -1.11
N GLY A 43 -11.35 -0.47 -0.54
CA GLY A 43 -11.60 -1.89 -0.84
C GLY A 43 -11.18 -2.33 -2.25
N LYS A 44 -10.26 -1.61 -2.90
CA LYS A 44 -9.69 -1.96 -4.22
C LYS A 44 -8.42 -2.81 -4.14
N ALA A 45 -7.87 -3.02 -2.95
CA ALA A 45 -6.71 -3.88 -2.70
C ALA A 45 -7.01 -4.85 -1.56
N ASP A 46 -6.78 -6.15 -1.77
CA ASP A 46 -7.04 -7.20 -0.77
C ASP A 46 -6.04 -7.19 0.40
N LYS A 47 -4.87 -6.58 0.19
CA LYS A 47 -3.81 -6.49 1.19
C LYS A 47 -3.25 -5.08 1.25
N GLN A 48 -3.04 -4.59 2.46
CA GLN A 48 -2.29 -3.39 2.70
C GLN A 48 -0.87 -3.58 2.18
N ILE A 49 -0.35 -2.58 1.49
CA ILE A 49 1.05 -2.57 1.06
C ILE A 49 1.93 -2.52 2.31
N ASP A 50 2.86 -3.45 2.45
CA ASP A 50 3.87 -3.41 3.50
C ASP A 50 4.80 -2.23 3.25
N GLN A 51 4.79 -1.26 4.16
CA GLN A 51 5.59 -0.04 4.05
C GLN A 51 7.08 -0.34 3.89
N SER A 52 7.60 -1.37 4.56
CA SER A 52 9.00 -1.76 4.47
C SER A 52 9.38 -2.33 3.10
N LEU A 53 8.43 -2.96 2.41
CA LEU A 53 8.61 -3.40 1.02
C LEU A 53 8.55 -2.22 0.05
N LEU A 54 7.61 -1.29 0.27
CA LEU A 54 7.50 -0.07 -0.54
C LEU A 54 8.79 0.76 -0.48
N ASP A 55 9.33 0.98 0.71
CA ASP A 55 10.55 1.77 0.92
C ASP A 55 11.74 1.15 0.19
N LYS A 56 11.84 -0.19 0.18
CA LYS A 56 12.85 -0.92 -0.61
C LYS A 56 12.67 -0.70 -2.10
N VAL A 57 11.44 -0.80 -2.62
CA VAL A 57 11.14 -0.55 -4.04
C VAL A 57 11.50 0.88 -4.44
N LEU A 58 11.13 1.87 -3.63
CA LEU A 58 11.47 3.28 -3.87
C LEU A 58 12.99 3.50 -3.87
N SER A 59 13.70 2.86 -2.93
CA SER A 59 15.16 2.92 -2.88
C SER A 59 15.80 2.36 -4.16
N ILE A 60 15.29 1.23 -4.66
CA ILE A 60 15.77 0.60 -5.90
C ILE A 60 15.51 1.50 -7.13
N GLN A 61 14.38 2.20 -7.17
CA GLN A 61 14.05 3.12 -8.27
C GLN A 61 14.99 4.33 -8.36
N GLN A 62 15.61 4.73 -7.25
CA GLN A 62 16.53 5.86 -7.20
C GLN A 62 17.97 5.48 -7.58
N LEU A 63 18.26 4.19 -7.79
CA LEU A 63 19.59 3.72 -8.17
C LEU A 63 19.88 3.90 -9.66
N PRO A 64 21.18 3.97 -10.04
CA PRO A 64 21.61 3.87 -11.43
C PRO A 64 21.05 2.63 -12.13
N ASP A 65 20.90 2.72 -13.45
CA ASP A 65 20.27 1.66 -14.25
C ASP A 65 20.96 0.30 -14.11
N GLU A 66 22.29 0.27 -14.07
CA GLU A 66 23.10 -0.94 -13.91
C GLU A 66 22.85 -1.63 -12.56
N ASP A 67 22.93 -0.88 -11.45
CA ASP A 67 22.65 -1.40 -10.11
C ASP A 67 21.22 -1.92 -10.00
N ARG A 68 20.27 -1.16 -10.53
CA ARG A 68 18.86 -1.52 -10.54
C ARG A 68 18.63 -2.82 -11.32
N GLU A 69 19.24 -2.98 -12.50
CA GLU A 69 19.12 -4.19 -13.31
C GLU A 69 19.64 -5.43 -12.57
N HIS A 70 20.82 -5.35 -11.96
CA HIS A 70 21.39 -6.46 -11.21
C HIS A 70 20.56 -6.85 -9.98
N ILE A 71 20.05 -5.86 -9.24
CA ILE A 71 19.19 -6.10 -8.08
C ILE A 71 17.89 -6.77 -8.52
N MET A 72 17.27 -6.28 -9.59
CA MET A 72 16.03 -6.86 -10.12
C MET A 72 16.25 -8.31 -10.58
N TYR A 73 17.34 -8.60 -11.28
CA TYR A 73 17.69 -9.96 -11.69
C TYR A 73 17.81 -10.91 -10.49
N ALA A 74 18.47 -10.48 -9.41
CA ALA A 74 18.60 -11.28 -8.20
C ALA A 74 17.25 -11.50 -7.49
N ILE A 75 16.43 -10.45 -7.38
CA ILE A 75 15.08 -10.54 -6.79
C ILE A 75 14.23 -11.55 -7.55
N ASP A 76 14.20 -11.48 -8.88
CA ASP A 76 13.43 -12.39 -9.72
C ASP A 76 13.87 -13.86 -9.52
N GLY A 77 15.17 -14.10 -9.49
CA GLY A 77 15.74 -15.42 -9.19
C GLY A 77 15.30 -15.96 -7.83
N LEU A 78 15.38 -15.12 -6.78
CA LEU A 78 14.99 -15.51 -5.42
C LEU A 78 13.48 -15.78 -5.30
N ILE A 79 12.64 -14.96 -5.94
CA ILE A 79 11.19 -15.17 -5.98
C ILE A 79 10.86 -16.48 -6.69
N GLN A 80 11.49 -16.75 -7.84
CA GLN A 80 11.26 -17.98 -8.59
C GLN A 80 11.69 -19.21 -7.80
N HIS A 81 12.85 -19.16 -7.13
CA HIS A 81 13.29 -20.24 -6.25
C HIS A 81 12.31 -20.46 -5.08
N ALA A 82 11.82 -19.39 -4.44
CA ALA A 82 10.86 -19.50 -3.35
C ALA A 82 9.53 -20.12 -3.81
N LYS A 83 8.98 -19.69 -4.96
CA LYS A 83 7.76 -20.25 -5.56
C LYS A 83 7.92 -21.73 -5.88
N THR A 84 9.01 -22.08 -6.55
CA THR A 84 9.40 -23.46 -6.89
C THR A 84 9.42 -24.32 -5.62
N ARG A 85 10.18 -23.91 -4.59
CA ARG A 85 10.27 -24.63 -3.31
C ARG A 85 8.92 -24.82 -2.63
N LEU A 86 8.03 -23.83 -2.67
CA LEU A 86 6.68 -23.94 -2.09
C LEU A 86 5.78 -24.90 -2.87
N ALA A 87 5.92 -24.96 -4.20
CA ALA A 87 5.16 -25.87 -5.05
C ALA A 87 5.54 -27.35 -4.83
N TYR A 88 6.83 -27.63 -4.62
CA TYR A 88 7.34 -28.99 -4.34
C TYR A 88 7.28 -29.42 -2.87
N LYS A 89 6.76 -28.56 -1.97
CA LYS A 89 6.57 -28.91 -0.55
C LYS A 89 5.22 -29.57 -0.26
N LYS A 90 4.41 -29.78 -1.31
CA LYS A 90 3.20 -30.61 -1.30
C LYS A 90 3.54 -31.99 -1.83
#